data_AF-A0A963LLC5-F1
#
_entry.id   AF-A0A963LLC5-F1
#
_cell.length_a   1.000
_cell.length_b   1.000
_cell.length_c   1.000
_cell.angle_alpha   90.00
_cell.angle_beta   90.00
_cell.angle_gamma   90.00
#
_symmetry.space_group_name_H-M   'P 1'
#
loop_
_entity.id
_entity.type
_entity.pdbx_description
1 polymer ?
#
loop_
_entity_poly.entity_id
_entity_poly.type
_entity_poly.pdbx_seq_one_letter_code
_entity_poly.pdbx_strand_id
1 'polypeptide(L)'
;MSLDRRYIVAPVHKSMQLLDALVSGKEPMALSDLAASTALPKTTAFRYLYTLRASGFVTYDERTERYAIGPRVAVASPLPSYAERIKEIAQPA
;
A
#
# COMPACT_ATOMS: atom_id res chain seq x y z
N MET A 1 -12.67 14.36 -19.66
CA MET A 1 -11.53 15.30 -19.60
C MET A 1 -10.27 14.48 -19.86
N SER A 2 -9.61 14.62 -21.00
CA SER A 2 -8.41 13.84 -21.33
C SER A 2 -7.18 14.49 -20.68
N LEU A 3 -6.41 13.72 -19.90
CA LEU A 3 -5.16 14.19 -19.31
C LEU A 3 -4.07 14.32 -20.40
N ASP A 4 -3.30 15.41 -20.36
CA ASP A 4 -2.15 15.59 -21.25
C ASP A 4 -0.95 14.79 -20.71
N ARG A 5 -0.49 13.80 -21.49
CA ARG A 5 0.62 12.90 -21.14
C ARG A 5 1.93 13.63 -20.82
N ARG A 6 2.14 14.85 -21.35
CA ARG A 6 3.35 15.64 -21.08
C ARG A 6 3.49 16.04 -19.61
N TYR A 7 2.39 16.08 -18.84
CA TYR A 7 2.41 16.36 -17.41
C TYR A 7 2.43 15.10 -16.53
N ILE A 8 2.44 13.91 -17.13
CA ILE A 8 2.55 12.65 -16.37
C ILE A 8 4.02 12.38 -16.08
N VAL A 9 4.40 12.57 -14.82
CA VAL A 9 5.74 12.26 -14.33
C VAL A 9 5.87 10.74 -14.16
N ALA A 10 6.57 10.09 -15.09
CA ALA A 10 6.64 8.63 -15.13
C ALA A 10 7.09 7.96 -13.81
N PRO A 11 8.10 8.47 -13.06
CA PRO A 11 8.45 7.89 -11.76
C PRO A 11 7.31 7.93 -10.73
N VAL A 12 6.54 9.01 -10.69
CA VAL A 12 5.38 9.12 -9.78
C VAL A 12 4.29 8.16 -10.21
N HIS A 13 4.01 8.07 -11.51
CA HIS A 13 3.02 7.12 -12.00
C HIS A 13 3.38 5.67 -11.67
N LYS A 14 4.65 5.28 -11.84
CA LYS A 14 5.14 3.93 -11.50
C LYS A 14 5.11 3.63 -10.01
N SER A 15 5.39 4.63 -9.15
CA SER A 15 5.25 4.43 -7.70
C SER A 15 3.79 4.26 -7.29
N MET A 16 2.85 4.93 -7.96
CA MET A 16 1.42 4.72 -7.73
C MET A 16 0.97 3.31 -8.17
N GLN A 17 1.49 2.78 -9.29
CA GLN A 17 1.21 1.40 -9.70
C GLN A 17 1.62 0.37 -8.63
N LEU A 18 2.72 0.60 -7.92
CA LEU A 18 3.15 -0.26 -6.82
C LEU A 18 2.22 -0.15 -5.59
N LEU A 19 1.74 1.06 -5.28
CA LEU A 19 0.72 1.24 -4.23
C LEU A 19 -0.58 0.53 -4.60
N ASP A 20 -1.05 0.69 -5.83
CA ASP A 20 -2.27 0.04 -6.31
C ASP A 20 -2.17 -1.49 -6.22
N ALA A 21 -1.00 -2.05 -6.57
CA ALA A 21 -0.73 -3.48 -6.43
C ALA A 21 -0.80 -3.94 -4.96
N LEU A 22 -0.23 -3.17 -4.04
CA LEU A 22 -0.28 -3.44 -2.59
C LEU A 22 -1.71 -3.31 -2.01
N VAL A 23 -2.50 -2.34 -2.46
CA VAL A 23 -3.91 -2.15 -2.04
C VAL A 23 -4.78 -3.29 -2.56
N SER A 24 -4.54 -3.72 -3.80
CA SER A 24 -5.30 -4.82 -4.41
C SER A 24 -4.91 -6.18 -3.83
N GLY A 25 -3.68 -6.29 -3.30
CA GLY A 25 -3.22 -7.45 -2.56
C GLY A 25 -3.97 -7.62 -1.24
N LYS A 26 -4.45 -8.85 -0.97
CA LYS A 26 -5.08 -9.18 0.31
C LYS A 26 -4.07 -9.40 1.44
N GLU A 27 -2.80 -9.57 1.10
CA GLU A 27 -1.71 -9.91 2.01
C GLU A 27 -0.44 -9.13 1.65
N PRO A 28 0.50 -8.96 2.60
CA PRO A 28 1.82 -8.40 2.33
C PRO A 28 2.55 -9.15 1.19
N MET A 29 3.16 -8.39 0.28
CA MET A 29 3.75 -8.91 -0.96
C MET A 29 5.28 -8.82 -0.97
N ALA A 30 5.96 -9.80 -1.55
CA ALA A 30 7.41 -9.73 -1.72
C ALA A 30 7.79 -8.75 -2.86
N LEU A 31 9.04 -8.26 -2.85
CA LEU A 31 9.55 -7.38 -3.90
C LEU A 31 9.45 -8.00 -5.30
N SER A 32 9.69 -9.32 -5.42
CA SER A 32 9.58 -10.05 -6.69
C SER A 32 8.17 -9.98 -7.27
N ASP A 33 7.16 -10.15 -6.42
CA ASP A 33 5.77 -10.23 -6.82
C ASP A 33 5.25 -8.85 -7.25
N LEU A 34 5.69 -7.81 -6.53
CA LEU A 34 5.41 -6.42 -6.89
C LEU A 34 6.10 -6.03 -8.20
N ALA A 35 7.36 -6.42 -8.40
CA ALA A 35 8.08 -6.17 -9.65
C ALA A 35 7.41 -6.88 -10.84
N ALA A 36 7.01 -8.13 -10.66
CA ALA A 36 6.33 -8.91 -11.69
C ALA A 36 4.95 -8.35 -12.04
N SER A 37 4.12 -8.06 -11.04
CA SER A 37 2.75 -7.53 -11.23
C SER A 37 2.72 -6.13 -11.85
N THR A 38 3.74 -5.31 -11.61
CA THR A 38 3.85 -3.95 -12.17
C THR A 38 4.73 -3.89 -13.43
N ALA A 39 5.28 -5.01 -13.88
CA ALA A 39 6.25 -5.09 -14.98
C ALA A 39 7.44 -4.12 -14.83
N LEU A 40 7.87 -3.87 -13.58
CA LEU A 40 9.00 -3.01 -13.27
C LEU A 40 10.27 -3.84 -13.03
N PRO A 41 11.46 -3.36 -13.45
CA PRO A 41 12.72 -3.96 -13.01
C PRO A 41 12.83 -3.96 -11.49
N LYS A 42 13.33 -5.06 -10.91
CA LYS A 42 13.40 -5.25 -9.45
C LYS A 42 14.12 -4.11 -8.72
N THR A 43 15.20 -3.59 -9.30
CA THR A 43 15.95 -2.44 -8.76
C THR A 43 15.14 -1.14 -8.78
N THR A 44 14.30 -0.96 -9.80
CA THR A 44 13.41 0.20 -9.93
C THR A 44 12.27 0.13 -8.92
N ALA A 45 11.61 -1.04 -8.83
CA ALA A 45 10.56 -1.28 -7.85
C ALA A 45 11.07 -1.06 -6.42
N PHE A 46 12.26 -1.57 -6.10
CA PHE A 46 12.90 -1.37 -4.80
C PHE A 46 13.08 0.12 -4.47
N ARG A 47 13.63 0.93 -5.39
CA ARG A 47 13.84 2.37 -5.14
C ARG A 47 12.54 3.13 -4.90
N TYR A 48 11.46 2.79 -5.62
CA TYR A 48 10.16 3.39 -5.40
C TYR A 48 9.56 2.95 -4.06
N LEU A 49 9.57 1.66 -3.74
CA LEU A 49 9.10 1.15 -2.45
C LEU A 49 9.89 1.73 -1.28
N TYR A 50 11.20 1.91 -1.43
CA TYR A 50 12.03 2.57 -0.43
C TYR A 50 11.58 4.01 -0.17
N THR A 51 11.30 4.77 -1.25
CA THR A 51 10.80 6.15 -1.15
C THR A 51 9.41 6.20 -0.51
N LEU A 52 8.53 5.28 -0.89
CA LEU A 52 7.19 5.15 -0.32
C LEU A 52 7.24 4.76 1.17
N ARG A 53 8.17 3.88 1.56
CA ARG A 53 8.45 3.52 2.96
C ARG A 53 8.92 4.72 3.77
N ALA A 54 9.91 5.46 3.25
CA ALA A 54 10.41 6.68 3.88
C ALA A 54 9.31 7.74 4.06
N SER A 55 8.33 7.76 3.14
CA SER A 55 7.17 8.65 3.19
C SER A 55 6.02 8.13 4.06
N GLY A 56 6.11 6.91 4.58
CA GLY A 56 5.09 6.27 5.43
C GLY A 56 3.87 5.71 4.68
N PHE A 57 3.91 5.64 3.35
CA PHE A 57 2.83 5.08 2.54
C PHE A 57 2.88 3.55 2.42
N VAL A 58 4.06 2.98 2.66
CA VAL A 58 4.32 1.53 2.63
C VAL A 58 5.10 1.14 3.89
N THR A 59 4.89 -0.06 4.39
CA THR A 59 5.71 -0.68 5.42
C THR A 59 6.49 -1.86 4.84
N TYR A 60 7.60 -2.21 5.47
CA TYR A 60 8.41 -3.37 5.10
C TYR A 60 8.74 -4.15 6.38
N ASP A 61 8.40 -5.43 6.41
CA ASP A 61 8.78 -6.36 7.47
C ASP A 61 10.09 -7.05 7.08
N GLU A 62 11.15 -6.77 7.83
CA GLU A 62 12.49 -7.31 7.57
C GLU A 62 12.60 -8.81 7.87
N ARG A 63 11.70 -9.37 8.69
CA ARG A 63 11.69 -10.81 9.02
C ARG A 63 11.05 -11.63 7.91
N THR A 64 10.01 -11.10 7.28
CA THR A 64 9.27 -11.80 6.21
C THR A 64 9.64 -11.31 4.81
N GLU A 65 10.45 -10.25 4.73
CA GLU A 65 10.85 -9.55 3.50
C GLU A 65 9.67 -9.09 2.63
N ARG A 66 8.57 -8.69 3.27
CA ARG A 66 7.32 -8.32 2.61
C ARG A 66 6.95 -6.86 2.83
N TYR A 67 6.34 -6.28 1.80
CA TYR A 67 5.79 -4.94 1.80
C TYR A 67 4.29 -4.99 2.05
N ALA A 68 3.79 -4.01 2.80
CA ALA A 68 2.37 -3.82 3.05
C ALA A 68 1.99 -2.34 2.97
N ILE A 69 0.69 -2.06 2.94
CA ILE A 69 0.19 -0.69 2.99
C ILE A 69 0.53 -0.05 4.34
N GLY A 70 1.08 1.16 4.27
CA GLY A 70 1.43 1.94 5.45
C GLY A 70 0.25 2.71 6.04
N PRO A 71 0.39 3.19 7.28
CA PRO A 71 -0.72 3.82 8.03
C PRO A 71 -1.24 5.11 7.39
N ARG A 72 -0.46 5.79 6.54
CA ARG A 72 -0.90 7.00 5.82
C ARG A 72 -1.87 6.72 4.67
N VAL A 73 -1.88 5.48 4.16
CA VAL A 73 -2.80 5.05 3.10
C VAL A 73 -3.89 4.13 3.65
N ALA A 74 -3.61 3.43 4.75
CA ALA A 74 -4.59 2.58 5.40
C ALA A 74 -5.84 3.40 5.75
N VAL A 75 -6.92 3.21 4.98
CA VAL A 75 -8.25 3.62 5.40
C VAL A 75 -8.49 2.87 6.70
N ALA A 76 -8.92 3.58 7.74
CA ALA A 76 -9.32 2.93 8.98
C ALA A 76 -10.30 1.82 8.61
N SER A 77 -9.83 0.56 8.69
CA SER A 77 -10.74 -0.57 8.57
C SER A 77 -11.85 -0.29 9.59
N PRO A 78 -13.14 -0.38 9.21
CA PRO A 78 -14.18 -0.35 10.21
C PRO A 78 -13.75 -1.35 11.28
N LEU A 79 -13.82 -0.88 12.53
CA LEU A 79 -13.45 -1.66 13.72
C LEU A 79 -13.90 -3.11 13.49
N PRO A 80 -13.04 -4.12 13.73
CA PRO A 80 -13.46 -5.51 13.61
C PRO A 80 -14.82 -5.66 14.29
N SER A 81 -15.78 -6.39 13.72
CA SER A 81 -17.18 -6.43 14.21
C SER A 81 -17.32 -6.72 15.73
N TYR A 82 -16.27 -7.26 16.35
CA TYR A 82 -16.12 -7.38 17.79
C TYR A 82 -16.10 -6.03 18.55
N ALA A 83 -15.41 -5.02 18.03
CA ALA A 83 -15.33 -3.69 18.65
C ALA A 83 -16.61 -2.85 18.45
N GLU A 84 -17.41 -3.12 17.41
CA GLU A 84 -18.79 -2.61 17.35
C GLU A 84 -19.67 -3.23 18.44
N ARG A 85 -19.55 -4.55 18.65
CA ARG A 85 -20.24 -5.25 19.75
C ARG A 85 -19.85 -4.74 21.14
N ILE A 86 -18.58 -4.37 21.35
CA ILE A 86 -18.15 -3.76 22.62
C ILE A 86 -18.83 -2.41 22.83
N LYS A 87 -18.97 -1.58 21.78
CA LYS A 87 -19.70 -0.31 21.89
C LYS A 87 -21.19 -0.51 22.18
N GLU A 88 -21.80 -1.55 21.63
CA GLU A 88 -23.22 -1.86 21.81
C GLU A 88 -23.51 -2.39 23.23
N ILE A 89 -22.62 -3.22 23.79
CA ILE A 89 -22.75 -3.77 25.15
C ILE A 89 -22.38 -2.72 26.22
N ALA A 90 -21.52 -1.75 25.89
CA ALA A 90 -21.02 -0.74 26.82
C ALA A 90 -21.89 0.53 26.92
N GLN A 91 -23.01 0.64 26.20
CA GLN A 91 -23.94 1.74 26.47
C GLN A 91 -24.73 1.44 27.75
N PRO A 92 -24.68 2.32 28.77
CA PRO A 92 -25.44 2.14 29.99
C PRO A 92 -26.94 2.29 29.71
N ALA A 93 -27.76 1.53 30.44
CA ALA A 93 -29.22 1.56 30.38
C ALA A 93 -29.81 2.91 30.78
#